data_AF-A0A7Z9PV68-F1
#
_entry.id   AF-A0A7Z9PV68-F1
#
_cell.length_a   1.000
_cell.length_b   1.000
_cell.length_c   1.000
_cell.angle_alpha   90.00
_cell.angle_beta   90.00
_cell.angle_gamma   90.00
#
_symmetry.space_group_name_H-M   'P 1'
#
loop_
_entity.id
_entity.type
_entity.pdbx_description
1 polymer ?
#
loop_
_entity_poly.entity_id
_entity_poly.type
_entity_poly.pdbx_seq_one_letter_code
_entity_poly.pdbx_strand_id
1 'polypeptide(L)'
;AVLLDPQGLCYGVGVILDGPATPQGSPARGARYNSAIRYLSAHPGCLIIAVSEDGPVDIFPQRQASHDDRITQQLLQLKELRTNPADDEDMTHSLLQWLNEHRSYFQESQCGALDECVESLKTRWGEE
;
A
#
# COMPACT_ATOMS: atom_id res chain seq x y z
N ALA A 1 2.60 -16.81 -18.38
CA ALA A 1 2.80 -16.36 -16.99
C ALA A 1 2.75 -17.55 -16.04
N VAL A 2 3.02 -17.34 -14.75
CA VAL A 2 2.82 -18.34 -13.70
C VAL A 2 1.72 -17.82 -12.78
N LEU A 3 0.69 -18.63 -12.51
CA LEU A 3 -0.42 -18.27 -11.62
C LEU A 3 -0.21 -18.94 -10.27
N LEU A 4 -0.12 -18.11 -9.23
CA LEU A 4 0.12 -18.52 -7.86
C LEU A 4 -0.98 -17.94 -6.95
N ASP A 5 -1.30 -18.62 -5.86
CA ASP A 5 -1.98 -17.99 -4.73
C ASP A 5 -0.99 -17.34 -3.76
N PRO A 6 -1.46 -16.57 -2.76
CA PRO A 6 -0.58 -15.93 -1.77
C PRO A 6 0.23 -16.90 -0.89
N GLN A 7 -0.15 -18.17 -0.81
CA GLN A 7 0.60 -19.21 -0.09
C GLN A 7 1.70 -19.83 -0.97
N GLY A 8 1.78 -19.45 -2.24
CA GLY A 8 2.79 -19.91 -3.19
C GLY A 8 2.40 -21.20 -3.93
N LEU A 9 1.14 -21.65 -3.83
CA LEU A 9 0.69 -22.80 -4.60
C LEU A 9 0.55 -22.42 -6.07
N CYS A 10 1.18 -23.19 -6.95
CA CYS A 10 1.13 -22.96 -8.40
C CYS A 10 -0.07 -23.66 -9.04
N TYR A 11 -0.96 -22.87 -9.63
CA TYR A 11 -2.15 -23.35 -10.35
C TYR A 11 -1.89 -23.54 -11.84
N GLY A 12 -0.85 -22.90 -12.38
CA GLY A 12 -0.52 -23.05 -13.80
C GLY A 12 0.73 -22.30 -14.23
N VAL A 13 1.40 -22.88 -15.23
CA VAL A 13 2.58 -22.31 -15.91
C VAL A 13 2.25 -22.15 -17.39
N GLY A 14 2.71 -21.06 -18.00
CA GLY A 14 2.39 -20.74 -19.38
C GLY A 14 1.00 -20.11 -19.57
N VAL A 15 0.35 -19.66 -18.48
CA VAL A 15 -0.99 -19.06 -18.57
C VAL A 15 -0.95 -17.76 -19.36
N ILE A 16 -1.99 -17.54 -20.17
CA ILE A 16 -2.15 -16.33 -20.97
C ILE A 16 -2.84 -15.28 -20.09
N LEU A 17 -2.18 -14.15 -19.89
CA LEU A 17 -2.77 -13.00 -19.20
C LEU A 17 -3.44 -12.13 -20.26
N ASP A 18 -4.75 -12.29 -20.41
CA ASP A 18 -5.56 -11.47 -21.31
C ASP A 18 -6.68 -10.74 -20.56
N GLY A 19 -7.22 -9.71 -21.20
CA GLY A 19 -8.30 -8.91 -20.65
C GLY A 19 -8.79 -7.90 -21.67
N PRO A 20 -9.84 -7.14 -21.35
CA PRO A 20 -10.43 -6.20 -22.28
C PRO A 20 -9.39 -5.14 -22.71
N ALA A 21 -9.52 -4.69 -23.96
CA ALA A 21 -8.73 -3.58 -24.45
C ALA A 21 -8.92 -2.36 -23.53
N THR A 22 -7.81 -1.75 -23.12
CA THR A 22 -7.82 -0.66 -22.14
C THR A 22 -6.95 0.51 -22.62
N PRO A 23 -7.38 1.76 -22.38
CA PRO A 23 -6.55 2.93 -22.66
C PRO A 23 -5.34 3.06 -21.73
N GLN A 24 -5.27 2.28 -20.64
CA GLN A 24 -4.15 2.32 -19.68
C GLN A 24 -2.88 1.60 -20.18
N GLY A 25 -2.96 0.91 -21.32
CA GLY A 25 -1.78 0.36 -21.98
C GLY A 25 -0.84 1.44 -22.51
N SER A 26 0.45 1.13 -22.64
CA SER A 26 1.46 2.04 -23.18
C SER A 26 2.17 1.40 -24.37
N PRO A 27 2.09 1.98 -25.59
CA PRO A 27 2.84 1.52 -26.74
C PRO A 27 4.37 1.58 -26.55
N ALA A 28 4.84 2.46 -25.67
CA ALA A 28 6.26 2.57 -25.32
C ALA A 28 6.75 1.42 -24.42
N ARG A 29 5.83 0.60 -23.89
CA ARG A 29 6.13 -0.55 -23.04
C ARG A 29 5.88 -1.85 -23.78
N GLY A 30 6.57 -2.91 -23.35
CA GLY A 30 6.51 -4.22 -24.00
C GLY A 30 5.19 -4.99 -23.76
N ALA A 31 5.04 -6.12 -24.46
CA ALA A 31 3.86 -6.97 -24.38
C ALA A 31 3.55 -7.50 -22.97
N ARG A 32 4.59 -7.78 -22.15
CA ARG A 32 4.45 -8.20 -20.74
C ARG A 32 3.69 -7.17 -19.90
N TYR A 33 4.13 -5.91 -19.97
CA TYR A 33 3.48 -4.78 -19.29
C TYR A 33 2.02 -4.62 -19.74
N ASN A 34 1.79 -4.57 -21.05
CA ASN A 34 0.46 -4.33 -21.59
C ASN A 34 -0.53 -5.48 -21.30
N SER A 35 -0.05 -6.72 -21.26
CA SER A 35 -0.86 -7.88 -20.88
C SER A 35 -1.22 -7.85 -19.39
N ALA A 36 -0.28 -7.45 -18.52
CA ALA A 36 -0.55 -7.28 -17.09
C ALA A 36 -1.65 -6.24 -16.84
N ILE A 37 -1.57 -5.07 -17.48
CA ILE A 37 -2.58 -4.00 -17.35
C ILE A 37 -3.97 -4.46 -17.82
N ARG A 38 -4.05 -5.17 -18.96
CA ARG A 38 -5.32 -5.74 -19.45
C ARG A 38 -5.88 -6.77 -18.49
N TYR A 39 -5.06 -7.68 -18.00
CA TYR A 39 -5.52 -8.72 -17.08
C TYR A 39 -6.03 -8.14 -15.76
N LEU A 40 -5.31 -7.16 -15.21
CA LEU A 40 -5.67 -6.48 -13.97
C LEU A 40 -7.00 -5.72 -14.09
N SER A 41 -7.31 -5.13 -15.26
CA SER A 41 -8.59 -4.41 -15.46
C SER A 41 -9.81 -5.34 -15.34
N ALA A 42 -9.67 -6.61 -15.72
CA ALA A 42 -10.67 -7.65 -15.49
C ALA A 42 -10.60 -8.28 -14.09
N HIS A 43 -9.44 -8.25 -13.44
CA HIS A 43 -9.17 -8.93 -12.16
C HIS A 43 -8.49 -7.99 -11.16
N PRO A 44 -9.20 -6.98 -10.62
CA PRO A 44 -8.59 -5.92 -9.79
C PRO A 44 -7.99 -6.40 -8.46
N GLY A 45 -8.35 -7.59 -7.97
CA GLY A 45 -7.80 -8.20 -6.76
C GLY A 45 -6.52 -9.01 -6.95
N CYS A 46 -5.92 -9.00 -8.16
CA CYS A 46 -4.75 -9.80 -8.48
C CYS A 46 -3.45 -8.99 -8.36
N LEU A 47 -2.41 -9.58 -7.76
CA LEU A 47 -1.05 -9.06 -7.80
C LEU A 47 -0.32 -9.63 -9.02
N ILE A 48 0.20 -8.77 -9.88
CA ILE A 48 0.96 -9.18 -11.08
C ILE A 48 2.37 -8.62 -10.99
N ILE A 49 3.36 -9.49 -11.15
CA ILE A 49 4.77 -9.12 -11.23
C ILE A 49 5.24 -9.36 -12.66
N ALA A 50 5.59 -8.30 -13.37
CA ALA A 50 6.14 -8.37 -14.72
C ALA A 50 7.63 -8.07 -14.69
N VAL A 51 8.44 -9.11 -14.89
CA VAL A 51 9.89 -8.97 -14.99
C VAL A 51 10.25 -8.71 -16.45
N SER A 52 10.95 -7.61 -16.73
CA SER A 52 11.53 -7.32 -18.05
C SER A 52 12.89 -8.02 -18.21
N GLU A 53 13.26 -8.32 -19.45
CA GLU A 53 14.56 -8.94 -19.76
C GLU A 53 15.72 -7.97 -19.46
N ASP A 54 15.53 -6.69 -19.81
CA ASP A 54 16.55 -5.64 -19.67
C ASP A 54 16.45 -4.87 -18.34
N GLY A 55 15.85 -5.45 -17.31
CA GLY A 55 16.04 -5.00 -15.92
C GLY A 55 14.84 -4.52 -15.11
N PRO A 56 13.86 -3.74 -15.63
CA PRO A 56 12.80 -3.26 -14.75
C PRO A 56 11.81 -4.38 -14.39
N VAL A 57 11.56 -4.52 -13.08
CA VAL A 57 10.44 -5.31 -12.54
C VAL A 57 9.29 -4.35 -12.24
N ASP A 58 8.15 -4.56 -12.89
CA ASP A 58 6.92 -3.84 -12.59
C ASP A 58 6.02 -4.69 -11.68
N ILE A 59 5.41 -4.05 -10.68
CA ILE A 59 4.42 -4.66 -9.78
C ILE A 59 3.09 -3.94 -9.97
N PHE A 60 2.03 -4.72 -10.20
CA PHE A 60 0.67 -4.23 -10.44
C PHE A 60 -0.34 -4.83 -9.43
N PRO A 61 -1.36 -4.07 -9.01
CA PRO A 61 -1.56 -2.64 -9.26
C PRO A 61 -0.38 -1.83 -8.69
N GLN A 62 0.02 -0.79 -9.40
CA GLN A 62 0.94 0.19 -8.81
C GLN A 62 0.23 0.77 -7.59
N ARG A 63 0.98 0.94 -6.49
CA ARG A 63 0.46 1.42 -5.20
C ARG A 63 -0.46 2.62 -5.48
N GLN A 64 -1.76 2.44 -5.28
CA GLN A 64 -2.71 3.52 -5.48
C GLN A 64 -2.52 4.52 -4.34
N ALA A 65 -2.60 5.82 -4.67
CA ALA A 65 -2.61 6.89 -3.68
C ALA A 65 -3.70 6.70 -2.59
N SER A 66 -4.71 5.87 -2.82
CA SER A 66 -5.76 5.53 -1.84
C SER A 66 -5.25 4.80 -0.59
N HIS A 67 -4.14 4.05 -0.66
CA HIS A 67 -3.50 3.51 0.54
C HIS A 67 -2.77 4.61 1.32
N ASP A 68 -2.18 5.58 0.60
CA ASP A 68 -1.65 6.80 1.21
C ASP A 68 -2.79 7.61 1.83
N ASP A 69 -3.99 7.65 1.25
CA ASP A 69 -5.14 8.35 1.81
C ASP A 69 -5.54 7.76 3.17
N ARG A 70 -5.68 6.43 3.30
CA ARG A 70 -6.05 5.83 4.60
C ARG A 70 -4.97 6.08 5.66
N ILE A 71 -3.70 5.90 5.33
CA ILE A 71 -2.59 6.20 6.25
C ILE A 71 -2.59 7.69 6.62
N THR A 72 -2.80 8.56 5.64
CA THR A 72 -2.84 10.02 5.82
C THR A 72 -4.04 10.43 6.68
N GLN A 73 -5.22 9.83 6.49
CA GLN A 73 -6.41 10.08 7.31
C GLN A 73 -6.20 9.64 8.76
N GLN A 74 -5.60 8.47 8.98
CA GLN A 74 -5.30 7.98 10.34
C GLN A 74 -4.21 8.85 11.01
N LEU A 75 -3.22 9.32 10.26
CA LEU A 75 -2.24 10.31 10.75
C LEU A 75 -2.88 11.67 11.06
N LEU A 76 -3.85 12.12 10.27
CA LEU A 76 -4.60 13.35 10.54
C LEU A 76 -5.45 13.21 11.80
N GLN A 77 -6.17 12.08 11.95
CA GLN A 77 -6.94 11.77 13.15
C GLN A 77 -6.05 11.75 14.41
N LEU A 78 -4.86 11.14 14.33
CA LEU A 78 -3.89 11.16 15.43
C LEU A 78 -3.45 12.60 15.78
N LYS A 79 -3.23 13.45 14.78
CA LYS A 79 -2.88 14.86 14.97
C LYS A 79 -4.01 15.69 15.58
N GLU A 80 -5.27 15.37 15.27
CA GLU A 80 -6.44 16.04 15.85
C GLU A 80 -6.62 15.67 17.33
N LEU A 81 -6.55 14.37 17.65
CA LEU A 81 -6.55 13.84 19.02
C LEU A 81 -5.42 14.49 19.86
N ARG A 82 -4.21 14.61 19.29
CA ARG A 82 -3.11 15.36 19.94
C ARG A 82 -3.53 16.77 20.41
N THR A 83 -4.37 17.48 19.66
CA THR A 83 -4.74 18.88 19.93
C THR A 83 -6.01 19.08 20.75
N ASN A 84 -6.88 18.08 20.91
CA ASN A 84 -8.14 18.22 21.64
C ASN A 84 -8.14 17.37 22.93
N PRO A 85 -8.02 17.98 24.12
CA PRO A 85 -7.70 17.30 25.38
C PRO A 85 -8.86 16.52 26.03
N ALA A 86 -9.92 16.19 25.30
CA ALA A 86 -11.03 15.38 25.83
C ALA A 86 -10.78 13.86 25.68
N ASP A 87 -9.57 13.47 25.29
CA ASP A 87 -9.31 12.20 24.63
C ASP A 87 -9.38 10.95 25.51
N ASP A 88 -10.16 10.03 24.98
CA ASP A 88 -10.17 8.60 25.24
C ASP A 88 -8.76 8.01 24.96
N GLU A 89 -7.99 7.77 26.03
CA GLU A 89 -6.65 7.15 25.95
C GLU A 89 -6.68 5.82 25.21
N ASP A 90 -7.76 5.04 25.35
CA ASP A 90 -7.92 3.75 24.68
C ASP A 90 -8.03 3.92 23.17
N MET A 91 -8.73 4.96 22.70
CA MET A 91 -8.82 5.28 21.28
C MET A 91 -7.45 5.68 20.73
N THR A 92 -6.70 6.51 21.47
CA THR A 92 -5.36 6.95 21.06
C THR A 92 -4.40 5.75 20.98
N HIS A 93 -4.44 4.87 21.97
CA HIS A 93 -3.60 3.68 22.02
C HIS A 93 -3.92 2.71 20.87
N SER A 94 -5.21 2.47 20.61
CA SER A 94 -5.68 1.63 19.51
C SER A 94 -5.23 2.18 18.15
N LEU A 95 -5.30 3.50 17.96
CA LEU A 95 -4.86 4.17 16.74
C LEU A 95 -3.34 4.08 16.56
N LEU A 96 -2.56 4.31 17.61
CA LEU A 96 -1.11 4.18 17.60
C LEU A 96 -0.67 2.75 17.31
N GLN A 97 -1.34 1.76 17.90
CA GLN A 97 -1.09 0.35 17.62
C GLN A 97 -1.31 0.05 16.14
N TRP A 98 -2.44 0.47 15.58
CA TRP A 98 -2.73 0.28 14.16
C TRP A 98 -1.68 0.93 13.26
N LEU A 99 -1.30 2.18 13.53
CA LEU A 99 -0.28 2.91 12.75
C LEU A 99 1.07 2.20 12.80
N ASN A 100 1.48 1.67 13.96
CA ASN A 100 2.73 0.94 14.11
C ASN A 100 2.72 -0.41 13.40
N GLU A 101 1.62 -1.17 13.47
CA GLU A 101 1.45 -2.43 12.74
C GLU A 101 1.55 -2.24 11.22
N HIS A 102 1.15 -1.06 10.73
CA HIS A 102 1.16 -0.72 9.31
C HIS A 102 2.36 0.15 8.90
N ARG A 103 3.34 0.37 9.78
CA ARG A 103 4.48 1.28 9.56
C ARG A 103 5.31 0.94 8.31
N SER A 104 5.40 -0.34 7.95
CA SER A 104 6.11 -0.80 6.74
C SER A 104 5.52 -0.27 5.43
N TYR A 105 4.29 0.23 5.45
CA TYR A 105 3.61 0.82 4.29
C TYR A 105 3.87 2.33 4.14
N PHE A 106 4.48 2.99 5.13
CA PHE A 106 4.61 4.44 5.20
C PHE A 106 5.76 4.94 4.32
N GLN A 107 5.60 6.14 3.79
CA GLN A 107 6.70 6.92 3.22
C GLN A 107 7.59 7.48 4.35
N GLU A 108 8.82 7.84 4.02
CA GLU A 108 9.78 8.39 5.01
C GLU A 108 9.24 9.64 5.72
N SER A 109 8.59 10.54 4.99
CA SER A 109 7.93 11.74 5.55
C SER A 109 6.79 11.40 6.52
N GLN A 110 6.05 10.32 6.25
CA GLN A 110 4.95 9.85 7.10
C GLN A 110 5.48 9.16 8.36
N CYS A 111 6.58 8.43 8.27
CA CYS A 111 7.29 7.88 9.44
C CYS A 111 7.74 9.01 10.38
N GLY A 112 8.40 10.04 9.85
CA GLY A 112 8.82 11.19 10.65
C GLY A 112 7.64 11.90 11.34
N ALA A 113 6.54 12.10 10.61
CA ALA A 113 5.33 12.70 11.18
C ALA A 113 4.69 11.84 12.28
N LEU A 114 4.77 10.51 12.18
CA LEU A 114 4.31 9.59 13.23
C LEU A 114 5.20 9.68 14.46
N ASP A 115 6.52 9.62 14.28
CA ASP A 115 7.49 9.67 15.37
C ASP A 115 7.36 10.98 16.17
N GLU A 116 7.25 12.13 15.50
CA GLU A 116 6.98 13.43 16.14
C GLU A 116 5.69 13.42 16.97
N CYS A 117 4.64 12.76 16.47
CA CYS A 117 3.36 12.68 17.15
C CYS A 117 3.44 11.78 18.39
N VAL A 118 4.13 10.65 18.29
CA VAL A 118 4.36 9.70 19.38
C VAL A 118 5.17 10.35 20.51
N GLU A 119 6.28 11.03 20.19
CA GLU A 119 7.11 11.69 21.21
C GLU A 119 6.34 12.79 21.96
N SER A 120 5.49 13.54 21.24
CA SER A 120 4.59 14.51 21.85
C SER A 120 3.55 13.87 22.78
N LEU A 121 3.06 12.67 22.45
CA LEU A 121 2.08 11.94 23.27
C LEU A 121 2.73 11.31 24.51
N LYS A 122 3.92 10.72 24.39
CA LYS A 122 4.71 10.22 25.54
C LYS A 122 4.97 11.30 26.58
N THR A 123 5.40 12.48 26.12
CA THR A 123 5.60 13.65 26.98
C THR A 123 4.32 14.05 27.72
N ARG A 124 3.16 13.90 27.07
CA ARG A 124 1.84 14.20 27.64
C ARG A 124 1.40 13.16 28.69
N TRP A 125 1.68 11.88 28.45
CA TRP A 125 1.36 10.78 29.36
C TRP A 125 2.37 10.60 30.52
N GLY A 126 3.48 11.35 30.51
CA GLY A 126 4.50 11.26 31.56
C GLY A 126 5.34 9.98 31.47
N GLU A 127 5.40 9.36 30.29
CA GLU A 127 6.28 8.24 29.99
C GLU A 127 7.59 8.79 29.42
N GLU A 128 8.66 8.81 30.23
CA GLU A 128 10.04 9.13 29.79
C GLU A 128 10.71 7.94 29.08
#